data_AF-A0A377AK60-F1
#
_entry.id   AF-A0A377AK60-F1
#
_cell.length_a   1.000
_cell.length_b   1.000
_cell.length_c   1.000
_cell.angle_alpha   90.00
_cell.angle_beta   90.00
_cell.angle_gamma   90.00
#
_symmetry.space_group_name_H-M   'P 1'
#
loop_
_entity.id
_entity.type
_entity.pdbx_description
1 polymer ?
#
loop_
_entity_poly.entity_id
_entity_poly.type
_entity_poly.pdbx_seq_one_letter_code
_entity_poly.pdbx_strand_id
1 'polypeptide(L)'
;MHYIRNHACKGIKVDQVLDAVGISRSNLEKRFKEEVGETIHAMIHAEKLEKARSLLISTTLSINEISQMCGYPSLQYFYSVFKKAYDTTPKEYRDVNSEVML
;
A
#
# COMPACT_ATOMS: atom_id res chain seq x y z
N MET A 1 8.36 -0.71 11.10
CA MET A 1 6.99 -1.05 10.64
C MET A 1 5.93 -0.03 11.02
N HIS A 2 5.76 0.35 12.29
CA HIS A 2 4.71 1.29 12.73
C HIS A 2 4.65 2.60 11.92
N TYR A 3 5.81 3.22 11.65
CA TYR A 3 5.88 4.45 10.85
C TYR A 3 5.31 4.27 9.43
N ILE A 4 5.67 3.16 8.75
CA ILE A 4 5.20 2.86 7.39
C ILE A 4 3.67 2.72 7.40
N ARG A 5 3.10 1.91 8.30
CA ARG A 5 1.65 1.66 8.38
C ARG A 5 0.82 2.93 8.51
N ASN A 6 1.29 3.88 9.32
CA ASN A 6 0.56 5.13 9.59
C ASN A 6 0.71 6.20 8.51
N HIS A 7 1.65 6.02 7.57
CA HIS A 7 2.00 7.07 6.61
C HIS A 7 2.11 6.62 5.16
N ALA A 8 2.06 5.31 4.84
CA ALA A 8 2.20 4.79 3.48
C ALA A 8 1.23 5.44 2.48
N CYS A 9 -0.02 5.64 2.90
CA CYS A 9 -1.05 6.29 2.09
C CYS A 9 -0.92 7.83 2.02
N LYS A 10 -0.02 8.42 2.81
CA LYS A 10 0.25 9.88 2.84
C LYS A 10 1.44 10.29 1.96
N GLY A 11 1.92 9.40 1.09
CA GLY A 11 2.99 9.70 0.13
C GLY A 11 4.39 9.75 0.72
N ILE A 12 4.64 9.03 1.83
CA ILE A 12 5.99 8.95 2.40
C ILE A 12 7.00 8.36 1.41
N LYS A 13 8.22 8.86 1.50
CA LYS A 13 9.38 8.34 0.78
C LYS A 13 10.25 7.50 1.71
N VAL A 14 11.08 6.64 1.12
CA VAL A 14 12.06 5.81 1.85
C VAL A 14 12.93 6.67 2.77
N ASP A 15 13.37 7.83 2.29
CA ASP A 15 14.19 8.77 3.05
C ASP A 15 13.54 9.20 4.37
N GLN A 16 12.23 9.50 4.34
CA GLN A 16 11.49 9.86 5.54
C GLN A 16 11.31 8.68 6.51
N VAL A 17 11.35 7.44 6.02
CA VAL A 17 11.37 6.25 6.88
C VAL A 17 12.73 6.10 7.57
N LEU A 18 13.81 6.36 6.84
CA LEU A 18 15.18 6.28 7.36
C LEU A 18 15.43 7.34 8.43
N ASP A 19 15.01 8.59 8.16
CA ASP A 19 15.15 9.73 9.07
C ASP A 19 14.43 9.48 10.41
N ALA A 20 13.30 8.77 10.38
CA ALA A 20 12.51 8.46 11.58
C ALA A 20 13.16 7.43 12.53
N VAL A 21 14.20 6.70 12.09
CA VAL A 21 14.80 5.60 12.87
C VAL A 21 16.17 5.97 13.46
N GLY A 22 16.83 7.02 12.97
CA GLY A 22 18.07 7.52 13.56
C GLY A 22 19.30 6.62 13.38
N ILE A 23 19.30 5.73 12.38
CA ILE A 23 20.47 4.92 12.00
C ILE A 23 20.84 5.15 10.54
N SER A 24 22.05 4.78 10.14
CA SER A 24 22.49 4.96 8.76
C SER A 24 21.61 4.17 7.77
N ARG A 25 21.40 4.74 6.59
CA ARG A 25 20.60 4.13 5.50
C ARG A 25 21.00 2.69 5.23
N SER A 26 22.29 2.46 4.98
CA SER A 26 22.81 1.14 4.62
C SER A 26 22.57 0.10 5.71
N ASN A 27 22.66 0.50 6.99
CA ASN A 27 22.37 -0.37 8.12
C ASN A 27 20.88 -0.71 8.17
N LEU A 28 20.00 0.30 8.06
CA LEU A 28 18.56 0.06 8.09
C LEU A 28 18.10 -0.79 6.90
N GLU A 29 18.52 -0.48 5.68
CA GLU A 29 18.11 -1.24 4.49
C GLU A 29 18.57 -2.70 4.56
N LYS A 30 19.81 -2.95 4.99
CA LYS A 30 20.32 -4.31 5.18
C LYS A 30 19.49 -5.06 6.21
N ARG A 31 19.37 -4.51 7.43
CA ARG A 31 18.59 -5.15 8.51
C ARG A 31 17.13 -5.35 8.13
N PHE A 32 16.53 -4.37 7.45
CA PHE A 32 15.14 -4.46 7.03
C PHE A 32 14.95 -5.60 6.02
N LYS A 33 15.86 -5.76 5.05
CA LYS A 33 15.80 -6.88 4.10
C LYS A 33 16.06 -8.24 4.78
N GLU A 34 16.98 -8.30 5.74
CA GLU A 34 17.28 -9.52 6.52
C GLU A 34 16.10 -9.96 7.39
N GLU A 35 15.41 -9.01 8.04
CA GLU A 35 14.31 -9.30 8.98
C GLU A 35 12.94 -9.44 8.28
N VAL A 36 12.67 -8.61 7.27
CA VAL A 36 11.35 -8.54 6.60
C VAL A 36 11.33 -9.31 5.28
N GLY A 37 12.50 -9.62 4.71
CA GLY A 37 12.61 -10.27 3.40
C GLY A 37 12.34 -9.33 2.22
N GLU A 38 11.94 -8.07 2.46
CA GLU A 38 11.60 -7.09 1.44
C GLU A 38 12.30 -5.75 1.61
N THR A 39 12.27 -4.90 0.58
CA THR A 39 12.79 -3.53 0.68
C THR A 39 11.79 -2.62 1.39
N ILE A 40 12.27 -1.51 1.99
CA ILE A 40 11.40 -0.48 2.59
C ILE A 40 10.41 0.06 1.55
N HIS A 41 10.89 0.31 0.32
CA HIS A 41 10.03 0.76 -0.77
C HIS A 41 8.92 -0.24 -1.09
N ALA A 42 9.26 -1.53 -1.23
CA ALA A 42 8.27 -2.58 -1.46
C ALA A 42 7.24 -2.64 -0.32
N MET A 43 7.67 -2.48 0.93
CA MET A 43 6.76 -2.47 2.07
C MET A 43 5.84 -1.25 2.12
N ILE A 44 6.28 -0.07 1.68
CA ILE A 44 5.38 1.09 1.52
C ILE A 44 4.27 0.76 0.52
N HIS A 45 4.61 0.17 -0.63
CA HIS A 45 3.60 -0.20 -1.64
C HIS A 45 2.67 -1.31 -1.17
N ALA A 46 3.20 -2.32 -0.47
CA ALA A 46 2.40 -3.40 0.09
C ALA A 46 1.35 -2.87 1.08
N GLU A 47 1.73 -1.95 1.96
CA GLU A 47 0.80 -1.34 2.93
C GLU A 47 -0.28 -0.48 2.25
N LYS A 48 0.05 0.21 1.14
CA LYS A 48 -0.95 0.93 0.33
C LYS A 48 -1.96 -0.02 -0.32
N LEU A 49 -1.47 -1.12 -0.90
CA LEU A 49 -2.29 -2.13 -1.56
C LEU A 49 -3.19 -2.87 -0.57
N GLU A 50 -2.65 -3.23 0.59
CA GLU A 50 -3.42 -3.89 1.64
C GLU A 50 -4.55 -2.99 2.13
N LYS A 51 -4.28 -1.69 2.36
CA LYS A 51 -5.32 -0.73 2.71
C LYS A 51 -6.39 -0.62 1.62
N ALA A 52 -5.99 -0.57 0.35
CA ALA A 52 -6.92 -0.52 -0.76
C ALA A 52 -7.81 -1.77 -0.80
N ARG A 53 -7.21 -2.95 -0.62
CA ARG A 53 -7.90 -4.24 -0.55
C ARG A 53 -8.96 -4.24 0.54
N SER A 54 -8.61 -3.83 1.76
CA SER A 54 -9.56 -3.73 2.86
C SER A 54 -10.70 -2.77 2.56
N LEU A 55 -10.42 -1.60 1.96
CA LEU A 55 -11.45 -0.62 1.61
C LEU A 55 -12.38 -1.11 0.49
N LEU A 56 -11.86 -1.90 -0.46
CA LEU A 56 -12.64 -2.46 -1.56
C LEU A 56 -13.73 -3.42 -1.06
N ILE A 57 -13.45 -4.19 -0.01
CA ILE A 57 -14.36 -5.21 0.55
C ILE A 57 -15.30 -4.67 1.63
N SER A 58 -14.82 -3.71 2.44
CA SER A 58 -15.52 -3.25 3.65
C SER A 58 -16.28 -1.93 3.49
N THR A 59 -16.24 -1.30 2.31
CA THR A 59 -16.89 0.01 2.08
C THR A 59 -17.60 0.08 0.73
N THR A 60 -18.53 1.03 0.61
CA THR A 60 -19.21 1.38 -0.64
C THR A 60 -18.53 2.53 -1.39
N LEU A 61 -17.36 2.99 -0.93
CA LEU A 61 -16.61 4.07 -1.57
C LEU A 61 -16.33 3.75 -3.04
N SER A 62 -16.34 4.76 -3.90
CA SER A 62 -15.95 4.58 -5.29
C SER A 62 -14.49 4.13 -5.38
N ILE A 63 -14.14 3.39 -6.43
CA ILE A 63 -12.77 2.95 -6.67
C ILE A 63 -11.82 4.16 -6.82
N ASN A 64 -12.35 5.29 -7.32
CA ASN A 64 -11.61 6.55 -7.41
C ASN A 64 -11.29 7.14 -6.03
N GLU A 65 -12.25 7.17 -5.10
CA GLU A 65 -12.00 7.63 -3.73
C GLU A 65 -10.98 6.75 -3.02
N ILE A 66 -11.08 5.41 -3.17
CA ILE A 66 -10.10 4.48 -2.59
C ILE A 66 -8.70 4.73 -3.15
N SER A 67 -8.58 4.92 -4.48
CA SER A 67 -7.30 5.26 -5.12
C SER A 67 -6.68 6.53 -4.51
N GLN A 68 -7.48 7.57 -4.31
CA GLN A 68 -7.03 8.83 -3.70
C GLN A 68 -6.65 8.66 -2.23
N MET A 69 -7.48 7.96 -1.44
CA MET A 69 -7.23 7.69 -0.02
C MET A 69 -5.97 6.86 0.21
N CYS A 70 -5.67 5.93 -0.70
CA CYS A 70 -4.46 5.12 -0.67
C CYS A 70 -3.24 5.85 -1.24
N GLY A 71 -3.37 7.10 -1.68
CA GLY A 71 -2.26 7.94 -2.15
C GLY A 71 -1.69 7.49 -3.50
N TYR A 72 -2.54 7.00 -4.40
CA TYR A 72 -2.14 6.75 -5.79
C TYR A 72 -2.30 8.02 -6.65
N PRO A 73 -1.32 8.35 -7.50
CA PRO A 73 -1.33 9.59 -8.30
C PRO A 73 -2.43 9.64 -9.36
N SER A 74 -2.98 8.49 -9.76
CA SER A 74 -4.08 8.40 -10.69
C SER A 74 -4.82 7.06 -10.54
N LEU A 75 -6.09 7.05 -10.95
CA LEU A 75 -6.90 5.84 -10.98
C LEU A 75 -6.28 4.78 -11.90
N GLN A 76 -5.78 5.18 -13.07
CA GLN A 76 -5.14 4.29 -14.03
C GLN A 76 -3.92 3.60 -13.42
N TYR A 77 -3.07 4.36 -12.73
CA TYR A 77 -1.89 3.79 -12.07
C TYR A 77 -2.29 2.85 -10.93
N PHE A 78 -3.31 3.19 -10.15
CA PHE A 78 -3.86 2.30 -9.13
C PHE A 78 -4.32 0.96 -9.74
N TYR A 79 -5.11 1.00 -10.82
CA TYR A 79 -5.54 -0.21 -11.53
C TYR A 79 -4.36 -1.06 -12.00
N SER A 80 -3.33 -0.44 -12.60
CA SER A 80 -2.15 -1.16 -13.07
C SER A 80 -1.38 -1.83 -11.93
N VAL A 81 -1.16 -1.12 -10.82
CA VAL A 81 -0.40 -1.66 -9.67
C VAL A 81 -1.21 -2.73 -8.95
N PHE A 82 -2.51 -2.53 -8.76
CA PHE A 82 -3.38 -3.51 -8.10
C PHE A 82 -3.48 -4.80 -8.93
N LYS A 83 -3.70 -4.69 -10.24
CA LYS A 83 -3.72 -5.86 -11.14
C LYS A 83 -2.40 -6.60 -11.14
N LYS A 84 -1.26 -5.89 -11.15
CA LYS A 84 0.06 -6.52 -11.06
C LYS A 84 0.26 -7.28 -9.74
N ALA A 85 -0.30 -6.79 -8.64
CA ALA A 85 -0.12 -7.38 -7.32
C ALA A 85 -1.06 -8.56 -7.03
N TYR A 86 -2.30 -8.51 -7.52
CA TYR A 86 -3.36 -9.46 -7.17
C TYR A 86 -3.95 -10.22 -8.36
N ASP A 87 -3.40 -10.02 -9.56
CA ASP A 87 -3.84 -10.63 -10.82
C ASP A 87 -5.32 -10.39 -11.19
N THR A 88 -5.91 -9.33 -10.63
CA THR A 88 -7.30 -8.96 -10.84
C THR A 88 -7.48 -7.44 -10.71
N THR A 89 -8.48 -6.86 -11.35
CA THR A 89 -8.74 -5.42 -11.22
C THR A 89 -9.39 -5.09 -9.88
N PRO A 90 -9.25 -3.85 -9.35
CA PRO A 90 -9.96 -3.42 -8.15
C PRO A 90 -11.47 -3.64 -8.20
N LYS A 91 -12.07 -3.48 -9.38
CA LYS A 91 -13.51 -3.68 -9.59
C LYS A 91 -13.89 -5.15 -9.45
N GLU A 92 -13.24 -6.03 -10.22
CA GLU A 92 -13.46 -7.48 -10.14
C GLU A 92 -13.21 -7.99 -8.72
N TYR A 93 -12.16 -7.50 -8.06
CA TYR A 93 -11.86 -7.85 -6.67
C TYR A 93 -13.01 -7.52 -5.73
N ARG A 94 -13.59 -6.32 -5.84
CA ARG A 94 -14.77 -5.92 -5.05
C ARG A 94 -15.97 -6.79 -5.38
N ASP A 95 -16.28 -6.97 -6.66
CA ASP A 95 -17.47 -7.69 -7.10
C ASP A 95 -17.49 -9.14 -6.58
N VAL A 96 -16.31 -9.76 -6.39
CA VAL A 96 -16.16 -11.12 -5.86
C VAL A 96 -16.12 -11.19 -4.32
N ASN A 97 -15.57 -10.17 -3.65
CA ASN A 97 -15.23 -10.23 -2.22
C ASN A 97 -16.02 -9.26 -1.33
N SER A 98 -17.01 -8.52 -1.84
CA SER A 98 -17.69 -7.49 -1.06
C SER A 98 -18.44 -8.08 0.13
N GLU A 99 -18.10 -7.62 1.33
CA GLU A 99 -18.76 -8.01 2.59
C GLU A 99 -19.95 -7.11 2.92
N VAL A 100 -20.07 -5.95 2.26
CA VAL A 100 -21.15 -4.97 2.48
C VAL A 100 -22.48 -5.38 1.82
N MET A 101 -22.45 -6.40 0.96
CA MET A 101 -23.63 -6.94 0.27
C MET A 101 -24.23 -8.18 0.94
N LEU A 102 -23.68 -8.61 2.08
CA LEU A 102 -24.25 -9.61 2.99
C LEU A 102 -24.99 -8.93 4.15
#